data_AF-A0A528BBP2-F1
#
_entry.id   AF-A0A528BBP2-F1
#
_cell.length_a   1.000
_cell.length_b   1.000
_cell.length_c   1.000
_cell.angle_alpha   90.00
_cell.angle_beta   90.00
_cell.angle_gamma   90.00
#
_symmetry.space_group_name_H-M   'P 1'
#
loop_
_entity.id
_entity.type
_entity.pdbx_description
1 polymer ?
#
loop_
_entity_poly.entity_id
_entity_poly.type
_entity_poly.pdbx_seq_one_letter_code
_entity_poly.pdbx_strand_id
1 'polypeptide(L)'
;LGYVAFYAVGAYSYALLGTQYGLSFWILLPAAGAMAAFWGVLLGFPVLRLRGDYLAIVTLAFGEIIRLVLINWREITNGSAGISGIPKVTFFGLMTFNVSDPNYIAKVFDIATSSAYYKIFLYYLILGLCLLTAFVTIRLRRMPVGRAWEALREDEIACRSLGINTTTTKLTAFATGAMFGGFAGSF
;
A
#
# COMPACT_ATOMS: atom_id res chain seq x y z
N LEU A 1 -8.18 11.51 -5.14
CA LEU A 1 -7.74 11.14 -6.51
C LEU A 1 -6.36 10.48 -6.56
N GLY A 2 -5.35 10.99 -5.84
CA GLY A 2 -4.01 10.39 -5.82
C GLY A 2 -3.86 9.00 -5.19
N TYR A 3 -4.91 8.44 -4.58
CA TYR A 3 -4.83 7.11 -3.94
C TYR A 3 -4.57 5.99 -4.97
N VAL A 4 -5.11 6.13 -6.19
CA VAL A 4 -4.94 5.14 -7.28
C VAL A 4 -3.47 5.01 -7.68
N ALA A 5 -2.73 6.13 -7.62
CA ALA A 5 -1.33 6.16 -7.91
C ALA A 5 -0.51 5.35 -6.88
N PHE A 6 -0.79 5.53 -5.58
CA PHE A 6 -0.14 4.76 -4.52
C PHE A 6 -0.52 3.29 -4.53
N TYR A 7 -1.77 2.99 -4.89
CA TYR A 7 -2.23 1.62 -5.16
C TYR A 7 -1.38 0.97 -6.26
N ALA A 8 -1.19 1.67 -7.39
CA ALA A 8 -0.39 1.16 -8.49
C ALA A 8 1.09 0.96 -8.11
N VAL A 9 1.69 1.91 -7.38
CA VAL A 9 3.07 1.76 -6.87
C VAL A 9 3.20 0.54 -5.96
N GLY A 10 2.23 0.32 -5.07
CA GLY A 10 2.19 -0.87 -4.20
C GLY A 10 2.07 -2.17 -4.99
N ALA A 11 1.17 -2.22 -5.97
CA ALA A 11 0.94 -3.39 -6.83
C ALA A 11 2.21 -3.77 -7.61
N TYR A 12 2.86 -2.79 -8.25
CA TYR A 12 4.08 -3.04 -9.02
C TYR A 12 5.29 -3.36 -8.14
N SER A 13 5.39 -2.75 -6.95
CA SER A 13 6.44 -3.10 -5.98
C SER A 13 6.27 -4.56 -5.52
N TYR A 14 5.04 -4.98 -5.22
CA TYR A 14 4.73 -6.36 -4.84
C TYR A 14 5.04 -7.33 -5.99
N ALA A 15 4.63 -7.00 -7.22
CA ALA A 15 4.84 -7.84 -8.39
C ALA A 15 6.33 -8.01 -8.75
N LEU A 16 7.11 -6.92 -8.75
CA LEU A 16 8.55 -6.95 -9.07
C LEU A 16 9.37 -7.70 -8.02
N LEU A 17 9.13 -7.41 -6.73
CA LEU A 17 9.84 -8.09 -5.66
C LEU A 17 9.45 -9.57 -5.58
N GLY A 18 8.19 -9.88 -5.89
CA GLY A 18 7.70 -11.26 -5.96
C GLY A 18 8.36 -12.06 -7.08
N THR A 19 8.48 -11.50 -8.29
CA THR A 19 9.06 -12.21 -9.43
C THR A 19 10.58 -12.32 -9.38
N GLN A 20 11.29 -11.31 -8.87
CA GLN A 20 12.76 -11.33 -8.84
C GLN A 20 13.35 -12.03 -7.63
N TYR A 21 12.74 -11.89 -6.45
CA TYR A 21 13.32 -12.41 -5.20
C TYR A 21 12.55 -13.58 -4.60
N GLY A 22 11.36 -13.93 -5.13
CA GLY A 22 10.56 -15.05 -4.62
C GLY A 22 10.21 -14.93 -3.13
N LEU A 23 10.19 -13.70 -2.60
CA LEU A 23 10.03 -13.45 -1.17
C LEU A 23 8.63 -13.88 -0.69
N SER A 24 8.53 -14.20 0.60
CA SER A 24 7.24 -14.53 1.21
C SER A 24 6.30 -13.32 1.18
N PHE A 25 5.01 -13.60 0.99
CA PHE A 25 3.92 -12.61 1.01
C PHE A 25 4.00 -11.65 2.20
N TRP A 26 4.37 -12.16 3.39
CA TRP A 26 4.44 -11.39 4.62
C TRP A 26 5.57 -10.36 4.67
N ILE A 27 6.61 -10.52 3.84
CA ILE A 27 7.69 -9.53 3.68
C ILE A 27 7.32 -8.56 2.55
N LEU A 28 6.74 -9.09 1.48
CA LEU A 28 6.30 -8.31 0.32
C LEU A 28 5.23 -7.28 0.69
N LEU A 29 4.29 -7.62 1.58
CA LEU A 29 3.20 -6.72 1.96
C LEU A 29 3.72 -5.47 2.71
N PRO A 30 4.49 -5.58 3.80
CA PRO A 30 5.15 -4.43 4.44
C PRO A 30 6.09 -3.67 3.49
N ALA A 31 6.82 -4.37 2.62
CA ALA A 31 7.72 -3.74 1.66
C ALA A 31 6.97 -2.88 0.63
N ALA A 32 5.84 -3.37 0.10
CA ALA A 32 4.98 -2.62 -0.82
C ALA A 32 4.40 -1.37 -0.14
N GLY A 33 3.94 -1.49 1.12
CA GLY A 33 3.50 -0.34 1.91
C GLY A 33 4.61 0.67 2.17
N ALA A 34 5.83 0.20 2.49
CA ALA A 34 6.99 1.06 2.70
C ALA A 34 7.41 1.82 1.43
N MET A 35 7.39 1.15 0.27
CA MET A 35 7.65 1.78 -1.02
C MET A 35 6.59 2.83 -1.37
N ALA A 36 5.31 2.52 -1.14
CA ALA A 36 4.24 3.48 -1.34
C ALA A 36 4.38 4.69 -0.39
N ALA A 37 4.74 4.46 0.88
CA ALA A 37 5.00 5.53 1.84
C ALA A 37 6.18 6.41 1.41
N PHE A 38 7.27 5.81 0.92
CA PHE A 38 8.44 6.52 0.41
C PHE A 38 8.08 7.46 -0.74
N TRP A 39 7.39 6.94 -1.76
CA TRP A 39 6.90 7.76 -2.87
C TRP A 39 5.89 8.82 -2.41
N GLY A 40 5.06 8.48 -1.42
CA GLY A 40 4.12 9.41 -0.79
C GLY A 40 4.80 10.59 -0.09
N VAL A 41 5.90 10.37 0.62
CA VAL A 41 6.69 11.45 1.24
C VAL A 41 7.40 12.28 0.20
N LEU A 42 8.02 11.63 -0.79
CA LEU A 42 8.76 12.28 -1.88
C LEU A 42 7.86 13.29 -2.61
N LEU A 43 6.61 12.92 -2.85
CA LEU A 43 5.63 13.76 -3.53
C LEU A 43 4.88 14.70 -2.59
N GLY A 44 4.64 14.28 -1.35
CA GLY A 44 4.06 15.13 -0.32
C GLY A 44 4.89 16.40 -0.14
N PHE A 45 6.23 16.29 -0.14
CA PHE A 45 7.12 17.42 0.09
C PHE A 45 6.90 18.63 -0.84
N PRO A 46 6.87 18.49 -2.18
CA PRO A 46 6.54 19.59 -3.09
C PRO A 46 5.07 19.97 -3.04
N VAL A 47 4.15 19.01 -2.90
CA VAL A 47 2.69 19.26 -2.89
C VAL A 47 2.27 20.17 -1.74
N LEU A 48 2.93 20.05 -0.58
CA LEU A 48 2.63 20.88 0.60
C LEU A 48 2.90 22.38 0.40
N ARG A 49 3.60 22.76 -0.67
CA ARG A 49 3.87 24.17 -1.02
C ARG A 49 2.73 24.79 -1.85
N LEU A 50 1.80 23.98 -2.35
CA LEU A 50 0.70 24.42 -3.22
C LEU A 50 -0.57 24.68 -2.41
N ARG A 51 -1.39 25.64 -2.85
CA ARG A 51 -2.67 25.99 -2.23
C ARG A 51 -3.77 26.07 -3.27
N GLY A 52 -5.02 25.81 -2.85
CA GLY A 52 -6.20 25.92 -3.69
C GLY A 52 -6.15 24.99 -4.91
N ASP A 53 -6.41 25.57 -6.09
CA ASP A 53 -6.56 24.82 -7.34
C ASP A 53 -5.28 24.10 -7.78
N TYR A 54 -4.12 24.65 -7.46
CA TYR A 54 -2.83 24.03 -7.78
C TYR A 54 -2.65 22.66 -7.12
N LEU A 55 -3.18 22.48 -5.90
CA LEU A 55 -3.13 21.19 -5.21
C LEU A 55 -3.98 20.16 -5.96
N ALA A 56 -5.17 20.54 -6.41
CA ALA A 56 -6.07 19.64 -7.15
C ALA A 56 -5.44 19.19 -8.48
N ILE A 57 -4.87 20.13 -9.24
CA ILE A 57 -4.20 19.86 -10.52
C ILE A 57 -3.04 18.87 -10.33
N VAL A 58 -2.22 19.05 -9.29
CA VAL A 58 -1.08 18.13 -9.05
C VAL A 58 -1.54 16.73 -8.68
N THR A 59 -2.62 16.58 -7.90
CA THR A 59 -3.13 15.24 -7.58
C THR A 59 -3.67 14.49 -8.81
N LEU A 60 -4.25 15.21 -9.78
CA LEU A 60 -4.68 14.67 -11.07
C LEU A 60 -3.47 14.26 -11.91
N ALA A 61 -2.54 15.21 -12.11
CA ALA A 61 -1.34 14.99 -12.89
C ALA A 61 -0.52 13.81 -12.37
N PHE A 62 -0.39 13.68 -11.04
CA PHE A 62 0.34 12.59 -10.43
C PHE A 62 -0.24 11.21 -10.75
N GLY A 63 -1.57 11.06 -10.68
CA GLY A 63 -2.24 9.82 -11.04
C GLY A 63 -1.98 9.44 -12.51
N GLU A 64 -2.07 10.42 -13.41
CA GLU A 64 -1.87 10.20 -14.83
C GLU A 64 -0.39 9.95 -15.18
N ILE A 65 0.56 10.62 -14.51
CA ILE A 65 2.00 10.37 -14.67
C ILE A 65 2.33 8.94 -14.28
N ILE A 66 1.86 8.44 -13.13
CA ILE A 66 2.10 7.05 -12.74
C ILE A 66 1.54 6.08 -13.78
N ARG A 67 0.31 6.31 -14.24
CA ARG A 67 -0.29 5.48 -15.29
C ARG A 67 0.55 5.47 -16.57
N LEU A 68 0.99 6.64 -17.03
CA LEU A 68 1.86 6.78 -18.21
C LEU A 68 3.18 6.05 -18.03
N VAL A 69 3.83 6.21 -16.89
CA VAL A 69 5.09 5.54 -16.55
C VAL A 69 4.89 4.02 -16.57
N LEU A 70 3.82 3.51 -15.97
CA LEU A 70 3.55 2.07 -15.91
C LEU A 70 3.31 1.45 -17.29
N ILE A 71 2.64 2.17 -18.19
CA ILE A 71 2.32 1.66 -19.54
C ILE A 71 3.52 1.81 -20.50
N ASN A 72 4.29 2.89 -20.37
CA ASN A 72 5.37 3.22 -21.28
C ASN A 72 6.70 2.52 -20.92
N TRP A 73 6.97 2.31 -19.63
CA TRP A 73 8.26 1.81 -19.15
C TRP A 73 8.41 0.29 -19.27
N ARG A 74 8.52 -0.19 -20.52
CA ARG A 74 8.56 -1.62 -20.85
C ARG A 74 9.67 -2.42 -20.17
N GLU A 75 10.84 -1.82 -19.94
CA GLU A 75 12.00 -2.51 -19.36
C GLU A 75 11.75 -3.01 -17.93
N ILE A 76 10.96 -2.29 -17.13
CA ILE A 76 10.72 -2.62 -15.73
C ILE A 76 9.32 -3.19 -15.53
N THR A 77 8.28 -2.59 -16.13
CA THR A 77 6.88 -2.97 -15.86
C THR A 77 6.32 -3.98 -16.87
N ASN A 78 7.09 -4.31 -17.91
CA ASN A 78 6.62 -5.02 -19.10
C ASN A 78 5.50 -4.26 -19.86
N GLY A 79 5.36 -2.95 -19.59
CA GLY A 79 4.41 -2.05 -20.24
C GLY A 79 2.95 -2.43 -20.00
N SER A 80 2.13 -2.35 -21.05
CA SER A 80 0.69 -2.67 -20.98
C SER A 80 0.38 -4.15 -20.73
N ALA A 81 1.36 -5.06 -20.90
CA ALA A 81 1.17 -6.49 -20.68
C ALA A 81 1.17 -6.85 -19.17
N GLY A 82 1.71 -5.98 -18.32
CA GLY A 82 1.84 -6.20 -16.89
C GLY A 82 2.80 -7.35 -16.53
N ILE A 83 2.91 -7.61 -15.23
CA ILE A 83 3.78 -8.64 -14.68
C ILE A 83 2.96 -9.90 -14.43
N SER A 84 3.36 -11.01 -15.05
CA SER A 84 2.77 -12.34 -14.89
C SER A 84 3.70 -13.25 -14.10
N GLY A 85 3.15 -14.23 -13.37
CA GLY A 85 3.94 -15.13 -12.52
C GLY A 85 4.16 -14.63 -11.08
N ILE A 86 3.30 -13.73 -10.59
CA ILE A 86 3.34 -13.27 -9.21
C ILE A 86 3.17 -14.46 -8.24
N PRO A 87 4.07 -14.66 -7.26
CA PRO A 87 3.95 -15.73 -6.28
C PRO A 87 2.61 -15.66 -5.56
N LYS A 88 1.90 -16.80 -5.52
CA LYS A 88 0.62 -16.91 -4.80
C LYS A 88 0.85 -16.75 -3.31
N VAL A 89 -0.14 -16.20 -2.60
CA VAL A 89 -0.08 -15.98 -1.16
C VAL A 89 0.09 -17.32 -0.44
N THR A 90 1.25 -17.54 0.18
CA THR A 90 1.54 -18.70 1.02
C THR A 90 1.34 -18.36 2.50
N PHE A 91 0.75 -19.27 3.29
CA PHE A 91 0.62 -19.08 4.73
C PHE A 91 1.99 -19.28 5.40
N PHE A 92 2.68 -18.16 5.66
CA PHE A 92 3.88 -18.08 6.51
C PHE A 92 5.05 -18.97 6.05
N GLY A 93 5.12 -19.28 4.74
CA GLY A 93 6.11 -20.21 4.18
C GLY A 93 5.92 -21.69 4.57
N LEU A 94 4.87 -22.01 5.34
CA LEU A 94 4.59 -23.36 5.85
C LEU A 94 3.41 -24.04 5.14
N MET A 95 2.51 -23.27 4.52
CA MET A 95 1.36 -23.84 3.81
C MET A 95 1.13 -23.15 2.46
N THR A 96 1.32 -23.91 1.40
CA THR A 96 1.21 -23.45 0.00
C THR A 96 -0.11 -23.96 -0.60
N PHE A 97 -0.77 -23.14 -1.42
CA PHE A 97 -1.96 -23.52 -2.22
C PHE A 97 -1.60 -24.11 -3.60
N ASN A 98 -0.33 -24.45 -3.81
CA ASN A 98 0.19 -25.07 -5.01
C ASN A 98 0.11 -26.60 -4.84
N VAL A 99 -0.48 -27.29 -5.82
CA VAL A 99 -0.65 -28.75 -5.84
C VAL A 99 0.71 -29.48 -5.92
N SER A 100 1.79 -28.74 -6.20
CA SER A 100 3.14 -29.28 -6.37
C SER A 100 3.99 -29.34 -5.09
N ASP A 101 3.58 -28.73 -3.97
CA ASP A 101 4.36 -28.75 -2.72
C ASP A 101 3.87 -29.82 -1.72
N PRO A 102 4.76 -30.49 -0.96
CA PRO A 102 4.40 -31.56 -0.02
C PRO A 102 3.47 -31.13 1.15
N ASN A 103 3.43 -29.84 1.48
CA ASN A 103 2.65 -29.26 2.59
C ASN A 103 1.50 -28.38 2.09
N TYR A 104 0.59 -28.98 1.32
CA TYR A 104 -0.63 -28.31 0.87
C TYR A 104 -1.73 -28.37 1.95
N ILE A 105 -2.46 -27.26 2.13
CA ILE A 105 -3.54 -27.14 3.13
C ILE A 105 -4.63 -28.21 2.94
N ALA A 106 -4.88 -28.61 1.70
CA ALA A 106 -5.85 -29.66 1.39
C ALA A 106 -5.42 -31.07 1.87
N LYS A 107 -4.14 -31.33 2.23
CA LYS A 107 -3.70 -32.63 2.79
C LYS A 107 -3.95 -32.70 4.29
N VAL A 108 -3.87 -31.56 4.97
CA VAL A 108 -4.05 -31.45 6.42
C VAL A 108 -5.54 -31.43 6.79
N PHE A 109 -6.39 -30.91 5.91
CA PHE A 109 -7.83 -30.76 6.16
C PHE A 109 -8.74 -31.71 5.35
N ASP A 110 -8.21 -32.51 4.42
CA ASP A 110 -8.97 -33.49 3.62
C ASP A 110 -10.15 -32.85 2.84
N ILE A 111 -9.91 -31.71 2.19
CA ILE A 111 -10.93 -30.92 1.48
C ILE A 111 -10.59 -30.87 -0.02
N ALA A 112 -11.61 -31.06 -0.86
CA ALA A 112 -11.50 -31.05 -2.32
C ALA A 112 -10.80 -29.79 -2.86
N THR A 113 -9.73 -29.97 -3.62
CA THR A 113 -8.97 -28.90 -4.26
C THR A 113 -9.76 -28.23 -5.38
N SER A 114 -10.54 -27.21 -5.04
CA SER A 114 -11.17 -26.29 -5.99
C SER A 114 -10.62 -24.88 -5.83
N SER A 115 -10.42 -24.17 -6.95
CA SER A 115 -10.04 -22.76 -7.02
C SER A 115 -10.92 -21.82 -6.18
N ALA A 116 -12.09 -22.29 -5.73
CA ALA A 116 -12.98 -21.59 -4.81
C ALA A 116 -12.36 -21.40 -3.40
N TYR A 117 -11.62 -22.37 -2.87
CA TYR A 117 -11.05 -22.28 -1.51
C TYR A 117 -9.95 -21.22 -1.40
N TYR A 118 -9.18 -20.99 -2.47
CA TYR A 118 -8.21 -19.90 -2.52
C TYR A 118 -8.88 -18.51 -2.47
N LYS A 119 -10.02 -18.34 -3.18
CA LYS A 119 -10.81 -17.10 -3.13
C LYS A 119 -11.41 -16.85 -1.75
N ILE A 120 -11.92 -17.90 -1.11
CA ILE A 120 -12.47 -17.84 0.26
C ILE A 120 -11.36 -17.48 1.27
N PHE A 121 -10.18 -18.07 1.13
CA PHE A 121 -9.02 -17.74 1.97
C PHE A 121 -8.59 -16.27 1.80
N LEU A 122 -8.45 -15.77 0.57
CA LEU A 122 -8.14 -14.37 0.31
C LEU A 122 -9.21 -13.43 0.89
N TYR A 123 -10.49 -13.80 0.81
CA TYR A 123 -11.57 -13.02 1.40
C TYR A 123 -11.38 -12.85 2.92
N TYR A 124 -11.13 -13.93 3.66
CA TYR A 124 -10.88 -13.85 5.10
C TYR A 124 -9.58 -13.11 5.45
N LEU A 125 -8.55 -13.24 4.61
CA LEU A 125 -7.30 -12.51 4.79
C LEU A 125 -7.49 -11.00 4.59
N ILE A 126 -8.18 -10.59 3.52
CA ILE A 126 -8.51 -9.18 3.25
C ILE A 126 -9.39 -8.62 4.36
N LEU A 127 -10.38 -9.39 4.83
CA LEU A 127 -11.23 -9.00 5.95
C LEU A 127 -10.39 -8.79 7.22
N GLY A 128 -9.49 -9.72 7.54
CA GLY A 128 -8.57 -9.61 8.67
C GLY A 128 -7.68 -8.37 8.57
N LEU A 129 -7.13 -8.08 7.39
CA LEU A 129 -6.33 -6.88 7.16
C LEU A 129 -7.16 -5.60 7.22
N CYS A 130 -8.40 -5.61 6.75
CA CYS A 130 -9.31 -4.47 6.86
C CYS A 130 -9.64 -4.15 8.33
N LEU A 131 -9.89 -5.17 9.15
CA LEU A 131 -10.06 -4.99 10.59
C LEU A 131 -8.77 -4.50 11.26
N LEU A 132 -7.60 -5.01 10.84
CA LEU A 132 -6.31 -4.56 11.34
C LEU A 132 -6.06 -3.08 10.99
N THR A 133 -6.28 -2.66 9.74
CA THR A 133 -6.08 -1.26 9.32
C THR A 133 -7.07 -0.33 10.03
N ALA A 134 -8.32 -0.75 10.23
CA ALA A 134 -9.29 -0.02 11.04
C ALA A 134 -8.82 0.14 12.49
N PHE A 135 -8.35 -0.94 13.12
CA PHE A 135 -7.79 -0.92 14.47
C PHE A 135 -6.57 0.01 14.57
N VAL A 136 -5.62 -0.09 13.64
CA VAL A 136 -4.44 0.78 13.59
C VAL A 136 -4.82 2.24 13.42
N THR A 137 -5.81 2.54 12.56
CA THR A 137 -6.30 3.91 12.35
C THR A 137 -6.90 4.50 13.63
N ILE A 138 -7.72 3.72 14.34
CA ILE A 138 -8.29 4.14 15.63
C ILE A 138 -7.18 4.37 16.67
N ARG A 139 -6.17 3.49 16.69
CA ARG A 139 -5.02 3.60 17.60
C ARG A 139 -4.18 4.84 17.29
N LEU A 140 -3.89 5.10 16.02
CA LEU A 140 -3.14 6.27 15.54
C LEU A 140 -3.81 7.58 15.93
N ARG A 141 -5.14 7.68 15.84
CA ARG A 141 -5.87 8.89 16.26
C ARG A 141 -5.70 9.20 17.75
N ARG A 142 -5.55 8.18 18.59
CA ARG A 142 -5.31 8.36 20.04
C ARG A 142 -3.86 8.68 20.38
N MET A 143 -2.91 8.40 19.48
CA MET A 143 -1.48 8.65 19.68
C MET A 143 -1.12 10.14 19.50
N PRO A 144 0.05 10.59 20.02
CA PRO A 144 0.49 11.98 19.90
C PRO A 144 0.52 12.49 18.44
N VAL A 145 0.91 11.64 17.49
CA VAL A 145 0.93 11.96 16.06
C VAL A 145 -0.47 12.27 15.53
N GLY A 146 -1.48 11.47 15.91
CA GLY A 146 -2.87 11.70 15.52
C GLY A 146 -3.47 12.97 16.12
N ARG A 147 -3.15 13.26 17.39
CA ARG A 147 -3.55 14.51 18.04
C ARG A 147 -2.91 15.73 17.38
N ALA A 148 -1.65 15.62 16.95
CA ALA A 148 -0.97 16.67 16.20
C ALA A 148 -1.62 16.91 14.84
N TRP A 149 -2.09 15.86 14.15
CA TRP A 149 -2.87 16.02 12.91
C TRP A 149 -4.22 16.71 13.14
N GLU A 150 -4.91 16.40 14.24
CA GLU A 150 -6.19 17.01 14.61
C GLU A 150 -6.00 18.50 14.95
N ALA A 151 -5.00 18.84 15.79
CA ALA A 151 -4.68 20.23 16.13
C ALA A 151 -4.26 21.05 14.89
N LEU A 152 -3.46 20.47 13.99
CA LEU A 152 -3.04 21.14 12.76
C LEU A 152 -4.21 21.48 11.82
N ARG A 153 -5.28 20.67 11.86
CA ARG A 153 -6.49 20.91 11.07
C ARG A 153 -7.29 22.10 11.59
N GLU A 154 -7.24 22.39 12.89
CA GLU A 154 -7.96 23.52 13.50
C GLU A 154 -7.26 24.85 13.20
N ASP A 155 -5.97 24.97 13.54
CA ASP A 155 -5.19 26.18 13.25
C ASP A 155 -3.69 25.85 13.07
N GLU A 156 -3.22 26.02 11.83
CA GLU A 156 -1.81 25.82 11.48
C GLU A 156 -0.90 26.87 12.12
N ILE A 157 -1.36 28.11 12.27
CA ILE A 157 -0.59 29.22 12.83
C ILE A 157 -0.39 29.00 14.33
N ALA A 158 -1.44 28.59 15.04
CA ALA A 158 -1.37 28.26 16.46
C ALA A 158 -0.49 27.01 16.72
N CYS A 159 -0.58 25.97 15.89
CA CYS A 159 0.32 24.82 16.03
C CYS A 159 1.79 25.21 15.86
N ARG A 160 2.06 26.14 14.94
CA ARG A 160 3.43 26.62 14.71
C ARG A 160 3.96 27.47 15.87
N SER A 161 3.11 28.23 16.56
CA SER A 161 3.52 28.97 17.76
C SER A 161 3.79 28.06 18.97
N LEU A 162 3.18 26.87 19.01
CA LEU A 162 3.46 25.81 20.00
C LEU A 162 4.71 24.97 19.68
N GLY A 163 5.46 25.31 18.62
CA GLY A 163 6.70 24.61 18.24
C GLY A 163 6.49 23.31 17.46
N ILE A 164 5.26 23.00 17.01
CA ILE A 164 5.00 21.82 16.19
C ILE A 164 5.49 22.08 14.77
N ASN A 165 6.36 21.19 14.26
CA ASN A 165 6.79 21.26 12.87
C ASN A 165 5.66 20.83 11.93
N THR A 166 5.00 21.81 11.30
CA THR A 166 3.84 21.58 10.42
C THR A 166 4.21 20.74 9.19
N THR A 167 5.45 20.83 8.70
CA THR A 167 5.89 20.09 7.50
C THR A 167 5.98 18.59 7.76
N THR A 168 6.67 18.17 8.82
CA THR A 168 6.81 16.75 9.19
C THR A 168 5.47 16.15 9.58
N THR A 169 4.63 16.92 10.27
CA THR A 169 3.29 16.48 10.68
C THR A 169 2.38 16.25 9.46
N LYS A 170 2.43 17.11 8.44
CA LYS A 170 1.71 16.86 7.17
C LYS A 170 2.31 15.69 6.37
N LEU A 171 3.63 15.57 6.32
CA LEU A 171 4.32 14.49 5.60
C LEU A 171 4.00 13.11 6.20
N THR A 172 3.92 12.98 7.52
CA THR A 172 3.53 11.73 8.18
C THR A 172 2.08 11.34 7.87
N ALA A 173 1.17 12.32 7.75
CA ALA A 173 -0.20 12.06 7.30
C ALA A 173 -0.24 11.58 5.85
N PHE A 174 0.56 12.18 4.96
CA PHE A 174 0.69 11.72 3.56
C PHE A 174 1.31 10.32 3.47
N ALA A 175 2.37 10.06 4.24
CA ALA A 175 3.07 8.77 4.26
C ALA A 175 2.13 7.63 4.69
N THR A 176 1.36 7.84 5.76
CA THR A 176 0.43 6.81 6.26
C THR A 176 -0.73 6.57 5.29
N GLY A 177 -1.27 7.62 4.67
CA GLY A 177 -2.27 7.46 3.60
C GLY A 177 -1.74 6.70 2.37
N ALA A 178 -0.53 7.02 1.93
CA ALA A 178 0.12 6.32 0.82
C ALA A 178 0.43 4.86 1.16
N MET A 179 0.87 4.57 2.39
CA MET A 179 1.10 3.21 2.89
C MET A 179 -0.15 2.35 2.82
N PHE A 180 -1.30 2.86 3.28
CA PHE A 180 -2.57 2.13 3.19
C PHE A 180 -3.00 1.92 1.73
N GLY A 181 -2.78 2.91 0.85
CA GLY A 181 -3.00 2.75 -0.59
C GLY A 181 -2.13 1.64 -1.20
N GLY A 182 -0.86 1.58 -0.81
CA GLY A 182 0.08 0.54 -1.25
C GLY A 182 -0.32 -0.87 -0.80
N PHE A 183 -0.79 -1.02 0.45
CA PHE A 183 -1.32 -2.29 0.96
C PHE A 183 -2.58 -2.74 0.21
N ALA A 184 -3.46 -1.82 -0.19
CA ALA A 184 -4.58 -2.17 -1.03
C ALA A 184 -4.12 -2.68 -2.41
N GLY A 185 -3.02 -2.13 -2.94
CA GLY A 185 -2.41 -2.51 -4.22
C GLY A 185 -1.77 -3.89 -4.27
N SER A 186 -1.36 -4.46 -3.13
CA SER A 186 -0.67 -5.75 -3.10
C SER A 186 -1.57 -6.98 -3.30
N PHE A 187 -2.88 -6.78 -3.52
CA PHE A 187 -3.88 -7.84 -3.66
C PHE A 187 -4.47 -7.92 -5.06
#